data_AF-A0AAD4BUN5-F1
#
_entry.id   AF-A0AAD4BUN5-F1
#
_cell.length_a   1.000
_cell.length_b   1.000
_cell.length_c   1.000
_cell.angle_alpha   90.00
_cell.angle_beta   90.00
_cell.angle_gamma   90.00
#
_symmetry.space_group_name_H-M   'P 1'
#
loop_
_entity.id
_entity.type
_entity.pdbx_description
1 polymer ?
#
loop_
_entity_poly.entity_id
_entity_poly.type
_entity_poly.pdbx_seq_one_letter_code
_entity_poly.pdbx_strand_id
1 'polypeptide(L)'
;YTKEELQAFLAFCEQYECEQTKEFVINRIHASWCFHSAELMDIATTYRIPSLFRTAFRSLANISLTELTKAHRVMIGLKTFASVALAKSVLDQHCRIIAAEEPHIHVHADDCQDTVACATDWHGVWWNGMGRYLLDGRNPQPYEDAVRRFKTEMQFGRMGKGCREKMFELLEEGSAFQHADHFIDDLCDYHINEL
;
A
#
# COMPACT_ATOMS: atom_id res chain seq x y z
N TYR A 1 23.75 -15.84 3.54
CA TYR A 1 23.13 -17.06 3.03
C TYR A 1 22.56 -16.76 1.67
N THR A 2 22.77 -17.64 0.71
CA THR A 2 22.10 -17.55 -0.59
C THR A 2 20.62 -17.91 -0.45
N LYS A 3 19.85 -17.66 -1.51
CA LYS A 3 18.44 -18.01 -1.58
C LYS A 3 18.24 -19.52 -1.41
N GLU A 4 19.07 -20.29 -2.12
CA GLU A 4 19.04 -21.75 -2.16
C GLU A 4 19.41 -22.34 -0.80
N GLU A 5 20.41 -21.77 -0.12
CA GLU A 5 20.79 -22.19 1.24
C GLU A 5 19.63 -22.02 2.22
N LEU A 6 18.96 -20.87 2.21
CA LEU A 6 17.84 -20.60 3.12
C LEU A 6 16.64 -21.52 2.85
N GLN A 7 16.33 -21.79 1.58
CA GLN A 7 15.27 -22.73 1.22
C GLN A 7 15.61 -24.18 1.61
N ALA A 8 16.86 -24.60 1.38
CA ALA A 8 17.32 -25.93 1.82
C ALA A 8 17.28 -26.07 3.34
N PHE A 9 17.62 -25.01 4.08
CA PHE A 9 17.53 -25.00 5.54
C PHE A 9 16.08 -25.08 6.02
N LEU A 10 15.13 -24.38 5.38
CA LEU A 10 13.70 -24.53 5.69
C LEU A 10 13.21 -25.96 5.44
N ALA A 11 13.56 -26.55 4.29
CA ALA A 11 13.21 -27.93 3.97
C ALA A 11 13.77 -28.92 5.02
N PHE A 12 15.01 -28.72 5.45
CA PHE A 12 15.63 -29.49 6.52
C PHE A 12 14.86 -29.31 7.85
N CYS A 13 14.55 -28.07 8.24
CA CYS A 13 13.83 -27.82 9.49
C CYS A 13 12.45 -28.47 9.50
N GLU A 14 11.74 -28.46 8.37
CA GLU A 14 10.45 -29.13 8.21
C GLU A 14 10.59 -30.66 8.31
N GLN A 15 11.59 -31.23 7.63
CA GLN A 15 11.83 -32.67 7.62
C GLN A 15 12.20 -33.22 9.00
N TYR A 16 12.91 -32.44 9.82
CA TYR A 16 13.45 -32.86 11.12
C TYR A 16 12.78 -32.15 12.30
N GLU A 17 11.65 -31.47 12.09
CA GLU A 17 10.83 -30.82 13.13
C GLU A 17 11.63 -29.85 14.04
N CYS A 18 12.54 -29.08 13.45
CA CYS A 18 13.45 -28.19 14.16
C CYS A 18 12.89 -26.77 14.29
N GLU A 19 11.87 -26.56 15.13
CA GLU A 19 11.10 -25.29 15.21
C GLU A 19 11.95 -24.05 15.52
N GLN A 20 12.88 -24.12 16.48
CA GLN A 20 13.74 -22.98 16.84
C GLN A 20 14.66 -22.57 15.68
N THR A 21 15.16 -23.56 14.93
CA THR A 21 15.97 -23.30 13.73
C THR A 21 15.11 -22.78 12.60
N LYS A 22 13.87 -23.28 12.44
CA LYS A 22 12.90 -22.77 11.48
C LYS A 22 12.65 -21.28 11.71
N GLU A 23 12.40 -20.87 12.95
CA GLU A 23 12.20 -19.45 13.31
C GLU A 23 13.43 -18.60 12.99
N PHE A 24 14.64 -19.09 13.29
CA PHE A 24 15.87 -18.40 12.91
C PHE A 24 15.97 -18.20 11.39
N VAL A 25 15.66 -19.22 10.60
CA VAL A 25 15.73 -19.15 9.13
C VAL A 25 14.66 -18.18 8.59
N ILE A 26 13.43 -18.21 9.12
CA ILE A 26 12.36 -17.27 8.78
C ILE A 26 12.80 -15.83 9.02
N ASN A 27 13.41 -15.54 10.17
CA ASN A 27 13.95 -14.23 10.48
C ASN A 27 15.05 -13.80 9.50
N ARG A 28 15.89 -14.74 9.04
CA ARG A 28 16.90 -14.46 8.01
C ARG A 28 16.29 -14.20 6.64
N ILE A 29 15.22 -14.89 6.28
CA ILE A 29 14.48 -14.63 5.03
C ILE A 29 13.84 -13.24 5.08
N HIS A 30 13.16 -12.88 6.17
CA HIS A 30 12.58 -11.54 6.34
C HIS A 30 13.61 -10.42 6.23
N ALA A 31 14.80 -10.61 6.80
CA ALA A 31 15.89 -9.63 6.74
C ALA A 31 16.60 -9.58 5.38
N SER A 32 16.33 -10.53 4.48
CA SER A 32 17.04 -10.65 3.21
C SER A 32 16.32 -9.92 2.09
N TRP A 33 17.10 -9.19 1.29
CA TRP A 33 16.63 -8.45 0.12
C TRP A 33 16.74 -9.28 -1.17
N CYS A 34 17.10 -10.57 -1.06
CA CYS A 34 17.38 -11.42 -2.23
C CYS A 34 16.17 -12.17 -2.80
N PHE A 35 15.00 -12.11 -2.14
CA PHE A 35 13.80 -12.79 -2.60
C PHE A 35 12.85 -11.82 -3.27
N HIS A 36 12.32 -12.23 -4.43
CA HIS A 36 11.17 -11.55 -5.02
C HIS A 36 9.89 -11.95 -4.26
N SER A 37 8.89 -11.05 -4.18
CA SER A 37 7.67 -11.27 -3.39
C SER A 37 6.86 -12.50 -3.83
N ALA A 38 6.93 -12.87 -5.11
CA ALA A 38 6.34 -14.12 -5.61
C ALA A 38 7.03 -15.37 -5.03
N GLU A 39 8.35 -15.32 -4.82
CA GLU A 39 9.13 -16.42 -4.24
C GLU A 39 8.86 -16.52 -2.74
N LEU A 40 8.75 -15.37 -2.06
CA LEU A 40 8.31 -15.34 -0.66
C LEU A 40 6.90 -15.92 -0.50
N MET A 41 6.00 -15.67 -1.45
CA MET A 41 4.65 -16.24 -1.46
C MET A 41 4.68 -17.77 -1.60
N ASP A 42 5.49 -18.29 -2.51
CA ASP A 42 5.68 -19.73 -2.72
C ASP A 42 6.24 -20.42 -1.46
N ILE A 43 7.27 -19.83 -0.85
CA ILE A 43 7.85 -20.31 0.41
C ILE A 43 6.81 -20.27 1.53
N ALA A 44 6.13 -19.13 1.70
CA ALA A 44 5.15 -18.95 2.76
C ALA A 44 3.99 -19.96 2.67
N THR A 45 3.56 -20.26 1.44
CA THR A 45 2.51 -21.24 1.18
C THR A 45 3.02 -22.67 1.41
N THR A 46 4.20 -23.00 0.87
CA THR A 46 4.79 -24.35 0.98
C THR A 46 5.05 -24.76 2.42
N TYR A 47 5.57 -23.84 3.24
CA TYR A 47 5.97 -24.12 4.63
C TYR A 47 4.96 -23.61 5.67
N ARG A 48 3.80 -23.11 5.23
CA ARG A 48 2.74 -22.53 6.06
C ARG A 48 3.26 -21.50 7.06
N ILE A 49 3.84 -20.40 6.54
CA ILE A 49 4.43 -19.32 7.34
C ILE A 49 3.59 -18.05 7.18
N PRO A 50 2.60 -17.79 8.07
CA PRO A 50 1.67 -16.66 7.95
C PRO A 50 2.35 -15.29 7.91
N SER A 51 3.41 -15.07 8.71
CA SER A 51 4.13 -13.80 8.75
C SER A 51 4.76 -13.47 7.41
N LEU A 52 5.38 -14.46 6.77
CA LEU A 52 5.99 -14.33 5.46
C LEU A 52 4.93 -14.14 4.38
N PHE A 53 3.81 -14.85 4.48
CA PHE A 53 2.67 -14.69 3.57
C PHE A 53 2.19 -13.25 3.58
N ARG A 54 1.97 -12.67 4.77
CA ARG A 54 1.52 -11.27 4.91
C ARG A 54 2.50 -10.29 4.28
N THR A 55 3.79 -10.42 4.57
CA THR A 55 4.82 -9.56 3.98
C THR A 55 4.85 -9.67 2.46
N ALA A 56 4.79 -10.90 1.93
CA ALA A 56 4.78 -11.16 0.50
C ALA A 56 3.51 -10.58 -0.17
N PHE A 57 2.34 -10.77 0.44
CA PHE A 57 1.05 -10.32 -0.08
C PHE A 57 1.00 -8.80 -0.17
N ARG A 58 1.34 -8.08 0.91
CA ARG A 58 1.40 -6.61 0.92
C ARG A 58 2.38 -6.08 -0.12
N SER A 59 3.54 -6.72 -0.25
CA SER A 59 4.52 -6.34 -1.28
C SER A 59 3.99 -6.56 -2.70
N LEU A 60 3.34 -7.69 -2.98
CA LEU A 60 2.68 -7.95 -4.26
C LEU A 60 1.53 -6.98 -4.55
N ALA A 61 0.81 -6.50 -3.53
CA ALA A 61 -0.21 -5.47 -3.67
C ALA A 61 0.38 -4.13 -4.16
N ASN A 62 1.69 -3.91 -4.06
CA ASN A 62 2.39 -2.72 -4.56
C ASN A 62 3.13 -2.91 -5.90
N ILE A 63 3.47 -4.14 -6.31
CA ILE A 63 4.16 -4.44 -7.59
C ILE A 63 3.20 -4.41 -8.77
N SER A 64 3.53 -3.82 -9.92
CA SER A 64 2.62 -3.83 -11.07
C SER A 64 2.36 -5.25 -11.59
N LEU A 65 1.10 -5.57 -11.93
CA LEU A 65 0.77 -6.88 -12.51
C LEU A 65 1.48 -7.12 -13.85
N THR A 66 1.85 -6.05 -14.56
CA THR A 66 2.59 -6.14 -15.83
C THR A 66 4.05 -6.54 -15.61
N GLU A 67 4.61 -6.33 -14.42
CA GLU A 67 5.97 -6.71 -14.05
C GLU A 67 6.06 -8.19 -13.62
N LEU A 68 4.92 -8.84 -13.36
CA LEU A 68 4.86 -10.24 -12.97
C LEU A 68 4.97 -11.16 -14.19
N THR A 69 6.10 -11.88 -14.27
CA THR A 69 6.34 -12.92 -15.27
C THR A 69 5.40 -14.12 -15.09
N LYS A 70 5.32 -14.99 -16.11
CA LYS A 70 4.56 -16.26 -15.99
C LYS A 70 5.04 -17.11 -14.82
N ALA A 71 6.36 -17.18 -14.59
CA ALA A 71 6.93 -17.93 -13.48
C ALA A 71 6.49 -17.36 -12.13
N HIS A 72 6.49 -16.03 -11.96
CA HIS A 72 5.99 -15.38 -10.74
C HIS A 72 4.52 -15.71 -10.48
N ARG A 73 3.68 -15.70 -11.52
CA ARG A 73 2.25 -16.02 -11.39
C ARG A 73 2.01 -17.48 -10.97
N VAL A 74 2.86 -18.40 -11.42
CA VAL A 74 2.81 -19.80 -10.99
C VAL A 74 3.18 -19.92 -9.51
N MET A 75 4.26 -19.25 -9.07
CA MET A 75 4.70 -19.22 -7.67
C MET A 75 3.66 -18.61 -6.72
N ILE A 76 2.98 -17.54 -7.14
CA ILE A 76 1.93 -16.89 -6.33
C ILE A 76 0.71 -17.81 -6.17
N GLY A 77 0.42 -18.64 -7.18
CA GLY A 77 -0.80 -19.44 -7.25
C GLY A 77 -2.01 -18.63 -7.73
N LEU A 78 -2.95 -19.30 -8.41
CA LEU A 78 -4.09 -18.65 -9.07
C LEU A 78 -4.99 -17.89 -8.09
N LYS A 79 -5.26 -18.48 -6.92
CA LYS A 79 -6.18 -17.93 -5.92
C LYS A 79 -5.63 -16.63 -5.34
N THR A 80 -4.38 -16.66 -4.84
CA THR A 80 -3.69 -15.49 -4.31
C THR A 80 -3.51 -14.43 -5.38
N PHE A 81 -3.16 -14.81 -6.61
CA PHE A 81 -3.03 -13.88 -7.73
C PHE A 81 -4.34 -13.14 -8.03
N ALA A 82 -5.48 -13.86 -8.02
CA ALA A 82 -6.79 -13.25 -8.21
C ALA A 82 -7.12 -12.23 -7.11
N SER A 83 -6.79 -12.53 -5.85
CA SER A 83 -6.98 -11.58 -4.74
C SER A 83 -6.07 -10.38 -4.79
N VAL A 84 -4.80 -10.54 -5.20
CA VAL A 84 -3.89 -9.40 -5.44
C VAL A 84 -4.43 -8.52 -6.58
N ALA A 85 -4.95 -9.12 -7.65
CA ALA A 85 -5.56 -8.37 -8.74
C ALA A 85 -6.82 -7.62 -8.31
N LEU A 86 -7.68 -8.26 -7.50
CA LEU A 86 -8.85 -7.62 -6.91
C LEU A 86 -8.44 -6.44 -6.02
N ALA A 87 -7.46 -6.64 -5.13
CA ALA A 87 -6.94 -5.58 -4.27
C ALA A 87 -6.48 -4.37 -5.06
N LYS A 88 -5.68 -4.60 -6.11
CA LYS A 88 -5.26 -3.52 -6.99
C LYS A 88 -6.41 -2.80 -7.66
N SER A 89 -7.42 -3.52 -8.16
CA SER A 89 -8.58 -2.91 -8.80
C SER A 89 -9.38 -2.04 -7.84
N VAL A 90 -9.59 -2.49 -6.61
CA VAL A 90 -10.30 -1.74 -5.57
C VAL A 90 -9.50 -0.50 -5.16
N LEU A 91 -8.19 -0.65 -4.96
CA LEU A 91 -7.32 0.46 -4.59
C LEU A 91 -7.20 1.51 -5.70
N ASP A 92 -7.10 1.11 -6.96
CA ASP A 92 -7.11 2.03 -8.11
C ASP A 92 -8.43 2.79 -8.22
N GLN A 93 -9.57 2.12 -7.99
CA GLN A 93 -10.86 2.78 -7.92
C GLN A 93 -10.92 3.79 -6.77
N HIS A 94 -10.43 3.40 -5.58
CA HIS A 94 -10.36 4.29 -4.42
C HIS A 94 -9.47 5.51 -4.68
N CYS A 95 -8.33 5.33 -5.34
CA CYS A 95 -7.43 6.43 -5.76
C CYS A 95 -8.16 7.43 -6.65
N ARG A 96 -8.98 6.94 -7.58
CA ARG A 96 -9.76 7.80 -8.48
C ARG A 96 -10.84 8.57 -7.76
N ILE A 97 -11.49 7.96 -6.77
CA ILE A 97 -12.48 8.63 -5.93
C ILE A 97 -11.80 9.75 -5.14
N ILE A 98 -10.72 9.45 -4.40
CA ILE A 98 -9.98 10.45 -3.62
C ILE A 98 -9.43 11.57 -4.51
N ALA A 99 -8.92 11.24 -5.69
CA ALA A 99 -8.42 12.22 -6.64
C ALA A 99 -9.54 13.16 -7.15
N ALA A 100 -10.74 12.64 -7.35
CA ALA A 100 -11.88 13.39 -7.89
C ALA A 100 -12.69 14.14 -6.83
N GLU A 101 -12.72 13.64 -5.60
CA GLU A 101 -13.53 14.18 -4.50
C GLU A 101 -12.63 14.85 -3.47
N GLU A 102 -12.50 16.18 -3.56
CA GLU A 102 -11.77 16.93 -2.53
C GLU A 102 -12.54 16.93 -1.20
N PRO A 103 -11.83 16.86 -0.05
CA PRO A 103 -12.45 17.10 1.24
C PRO A 103 -13.07 18.51 1.28
N HIS A 104 -14.32 18.62 1.72
CA HIS A 104 -15.02 19.91 1.72
C HIS A 104 -14.62 20.78 2.91
N ILE A 105 -14.42 22.08 2.66
CA ILE A 105 -14.23 23.08 3.72
C ILE A 105 -15.60 23.40 4.33
N HIS A 106 -16.00 22.66 5.37
CA HIS A 106 -17.27 22.91 6.06
C HIS A 106 -17.24 24.18 6.93
N VAL A 107 -16.09 24.48 7.55
CA VAL A 107 -15.92 25.61 8.45
C VAL A 107 -14.61 26.33 8.13
N HIS A 108 -14.72 27.51 7.50
CA HIS A 108 -13.58 28.38 7.27
C HIS A 108 -12.95 28.85 8.60
N ALA A 109 -11.67 29.18 8.58
CA ALA A 109 -11.01 29.78 9.73
C ALA A 109 -11.34 31.28 9.81
N ASP A 110 -11.20 31.86 11.00
CA ASP A 110 -11.54 33.27 11.27
C ASP A 110 -10.69 34.26 10.45
N ASP A 111 -9.51 33.83 10.00
CA ASP A 111 -8.61 34.61 9.14
C ASP A 111 -9.00 34.58 7.65
N CYS A 112 -10.03 33.81 7.26
CA CYS A 112 -10.47 33.68 5.88
C CYS A 112 -11.31 34.88 5.44
N GLN A 113 -10.71 35.73 4.59
CA GLN A 113 -11.35 36.96 4.11
C GLN A 113 -12.28 36.74 2.89
N ASP A 114 -12.06 35.68 2.12
CA ASP A 114 -12.85 35.33 0.93
C ASP A 114 -13.05 33.82 0.87
N THR A 115 -14.22 33.36 1.33
CA THR A 115 -14.56 31.94 1.41
C THR A 115 -14.70 31.30 0.03
N VAL A 116 -15.19 32.05 -0.96
CA VAL A 116 -15.41 31.57 -2.33
C VAL A 116 -14.08 31.36 -3.05
N ALA A 117 -13.17 32.34 -2.96
CA ALA A 117 -11.82 32.21 -3.51
C ALA A 117 -11.04 31.09 -2.80
N CYS A 118 -11.18 30.97 -1.48
CA CYS A 118 -10.56 29.92 -0.69
C CYS A 118 -11.00 28.51 -1.14
N ALA A 119 -12.29 28.29 -1.33
CA ALA A 119 -12.82 27.00 -1.80
C ALA A 119 -12.41 26.70 -3.25
N THR A 120 -12.41 27.73 -4.10
CA THR A 120 -11.99 27.60 -5.51
C THR A 120 -10.52 27.21 -5.62
N ASP A 121 -9.65 27.88 -4.85
CA ASP A 121 -8.22 27.57 -4.84
C ASP A 121 -7.96 26.19 -4.22
N TRP A 122 -8.70 25.79 -3.19
CA TRP A 122 -8.62 24.44 -2.62
C TRP A 122 -8.97 23.36 -3.65
N HIS A 123 -10.10 23.48 -4.35
CA HIS A 123 -10.50 22.55 -5.41
C HIS A 123 -9.43 22.46 -6.50
N GLY A 124 -8.93 23.61 -6.98
CA GLY A 124 -7.88 23.65 -8.00
C GLY A 124 -6.57 23.00 -7.52
N VAL A 125 -6.16 23.25 -6.28
CA VAL A 125 -4.92 22.71 -5.71
C VAL A 125 -5.05 21.21 -5.44
N TRP A 126 -6.21 20.74 -4.99
CA TRP A 126 -6.49 19.32 -4.79
C TRP A 126 -6.29 18.53 -6.07
N TRP A 127 -6.96 18.95 -7.15
CA TRP A 127 -6.86 18.26 -8.43
C TRP A 127 -5.43 18.30 -9.01
N ASN A 128 -4.79 19.47 -8.99
CA ASN A 128 -3.44 19.65 -9.53
C ASN A 128 -2.33 19.04 -8.66
N GLY A 129 -2.61 18.81 -7.37
CA GLY A 129 -1.72 18.21 -6.39
C GLY A 129 -2.08 16.74 -6.15
N MET A 130 -3.00 16.50 -5.21
CA MET A 130 -3.43 15.14 -4.83
C MET A 130 -3.91 14.32 -6.03
N GLY A 131 -4.80 14.88 -6.85
CA GLY A 131 -5.33 14.17 -8.02
C GLY A 131 -4.21 13.71 -8.96
N ARG A 132 -3.26 14.61 -9.26
CA ARG A 132 -2.09 14.27 -10.05
C ARG A 132 -1.17 13.24 -9.38
N TYR A 133 -0.86 13.39 -8.10
CA TYR A 133 0.05 12.48 -7.41
C TYR A 133 -0.49 11.05 -7.33
N LEU A 134 -1.81 10.89 -7.17
CA LEU A 134 -2.46 9.57 -7.11
C LEU A 134 -2.66 8.95 -8.51
N LEU A 135 -2.93 9.77 -9.52
CA LEU A 135 -3.31 9.28 -10.86
C LEU A 135 -2.18 9.33 -11.91
N ASP A 136 -0.97 9.75 -11.55
CA ASP A 136 0.15 9.75 -12.48
C ASP A 136 0.49 8.32 -12.93
N GLY A 137 0.07 7.95 -14.14
CA GLY A 137 0.29 6.60 -14.68
C GLY A 137 1.77 6.24 -14.91
N ARG A 138 2.70 7.21 -14.83
CA ARG A 138 4.14 6.94 -14.93
C ARG A 138 4.79 6.74 -13.56
N ASN A 139 4.25 7.38 -12.53
CA ASN A 139 4.82 7.35 -11.19
C ASN A 139 3.73 7.60 -10.13
N PRO A 140 2.76 6.68 -9.99
CA PRO A 140 1.70 6.86 -9.01
C PRO A 140 2.34 6.86 -7.63
N GLN A 141 2.07 7.89 -6.84
CA GLN A 141 2.62 7.99 -5.50
C GLN A 141 1.80 7.12 -4.55
N PRO A 142 2.45 6.34 -3.66
CA PRO A 142 1.77 5.82 -2.49
C PRO A 142 1.07 6.96 -1.75
N TYR A 143 -0.09 6.68 -1.14
CA TYR A 143 -0.91 7.73 -0.52
C TYR A 143 -0.17 8.59 0.50
N GLU A 144 0.61 7.98 1.41
CA GLU A 144 1.38 8.73 2.41
C GLU A 144 2.38 9.70 1.75
N ASP A 145 3.04 9.24 0.69
CA ASP A 145 3.96 10.07 -0.08
C ASP A 145 3.21 11.17 -0.83
N ALA A 146 2.03 10.88 -1.39
CA ALA A 146 1.18 11.86 -2.06
C ALA A 146 0.75 12.98 -1.10
N VAL A 147 0.28 12.63 0.10
CA VAL A 147 -0.12 13.59 1.14
C VAL A 147 1.09 14.40 1.61
N ARG A 148 2.23 13.76 1.86
CA ARG A 148 3.46 14.46 2.26
C ARG A 148 3.85 15.50 1.22
N ARG A 149 3.91 15.11 -0.05
CA ARG A 149 4.28 16.00 -1.16
C ARG A 149 3.25 17.10 -1.38
N PHE A 150 1.97 16.78 -1.26
CA PHE A 150 0.89 17.77 -1.33
C PHE A 150 1.06 18.87 -0.28
N LYS A 151 1.38 18.49 0.96
CA LYS A 151 1.61 19.44 2.06
C LYS A 151 2.86 20.29 1.87
N THR A 152 3.94 19.73 1.31
CA THR A 152 5.25 20.40 1.27
C THR A 152 5.57 21.10 -0.05
N GLU A 153 5.04 20.62 -1.18
CA GLU A 153 5.41 21.09 -2.53
C GLU A 153 4.36 22.00 -3.16
N MET A 154 3.09 21.95 -2.73
CA MET A 154 2.02 22.70 -3.38
C MET A 154 1.92 24.16 -2.91
N GLN A 155 1.55 25.03 -3.85
CA GLN A 155 1.17 26.41 -3.55
C GLN A 155 -0.35 26.52 -3.46
N PHE A 156 -0.86 27.00 -2.33
CA PHE A 156 -2.29 27.01 -2.01
C PHE A 156 -3.00 28.31 -2.41
N GLY A 157 -2.39 29.12 -3.29
CA GLY A 157 -2.96 30.36 -3.79
C GLY A 157 -3.39 31.32 -2.66
N ARG A 158 -4.65 31.72 -2.67
CA ARG A 158 -5.29 32.63 -1.70
C ARG A 158 -5.93 31.90 -0.53
N MET A 159 -5.77 30.58 -0.43
CA MET A 159 -6.28 29.82 0.70
C MET A 159 -5.64 30.33 2.00
N GLY A 160 -6.49 30.77 2.94
CA GLY A 160 -6.06 31.24 4.25
C GLY A 160 -5.25 30.18 5.00
N LYS A 161 -4.30 30.62 5.83
CA LYS A 161 -3.44 29.71 6.58
C LYS A 161 -4.27 28.81 7.50
N GLY A 162 -5.22 29.38 8.24
CA GLY A 162 -6.09 28.61 9.13
C GLY A 162 -6.97 27.59 8.39
N CYS A 163 -7.52 27.94 7.23
CA CYS A 163 -8.30 26.99 6.42
C CYS A 163 -7.44 25.80 5.97
N ARG A 164 -6.21 26.06 5.54
CA ARG A 164 -5.28 25.00 5.10
C ARG A 164 -4.89 24.06 6.24
N GLU A 165 -4.60 24.60 7.43
CA GLU A 165 -4.27 23.78 8.60
C GLU A 165 -5.43 22.85 8.96
N LYS A 166 -6.67 23.36 8.99
CA LYS A 166 -7.88 22.52 9.17
C LYS A 166 -7.99 21.41 8.13
N MET A 167 -7.72 21.70 6.86
CA MET A 167 -7.75 20.67 5.82
C MET A 167 -6.63 19.63 6.02
N PHE A 168 -5.46 20.04 6.49
CA PHE A 168 -4.36 19.12 6.77
C PHE A 168 -4.65 18.21 7.97
N GLU A 169 -5.35 18.71 8.98
CA GLU A 169 -5.85 17.92 10.11
C GLU A 169 -6.83 16.84 9.62
N LEU A 170 -7.80 17.20 8.77
CA LEU A 170 -8.72 16.23 8.15
C LEU A 170 -7.98 15.15 7.35
N LEU A 171 -6.90 15.51 6.66
CA LEU A 171 -6.06 14.52 5.96
C LEU A 171 -5.27 13.63 6.93
N GLU A 172 -4.90 14.13 8.12
CA GLU A 172 -4.19 13.35 9.14
C GLU A 172 -5.08 12.38 9.88
N GLU A 173 -6.37 12.69 10.04
CA GLU A 173 -7.36 11.74 10.56
C GLU A 173 -7.45 10.48 9.68
N GLY A 174 -7.20 10.65 8.39
CA GLY A 174 -6.88 9.58 7.46
C GLY A 174 -7.91 8.47 7.30
N SER A 175 -9.18 8.78 7.56
CA SER A 175 -10.30 7.83 7.47
C SER A 175 -10.42 7.18 6.08
N ALA A 176 -10.23 7.96 5.01
CA ALA A 176 -10.18 7.43 3.65
C ALA A 176 -8.93 6.56 3.41
N PHE A 177 -7.82 6.82 4.11
CA PHE A 177 -6.53 6.17 3.88
C PHE A 177 -6.39 4.83 4.60
N GLN A 178 -6.90 4.74 5.83
CA GLN A 178 -6.95 3.48 6.60
C GLN A 178 -7.75 2.39 5.89
N HIS A 179 -8.74 2.77 5.07
CA HIS A 179 -9.57 1.82 4.31
C HIS A 179 -8.73 0.95 3.34
N ALA A 180 -7.70 1.52 2.72
CA ALA A 180 -6.85 0.80 1.77
C ALA A 180 -6.02 -0.30 2.44
N ASP A 181 -5.36 0.04 3.56
CA ASP A 181 -4.52 -0.90 4.31
C ASP A 181 -5.36 -2.00 4.97
N HIS A 182 -6.49 -1.62 5.58
CA HIS A 182 -7.44 -2.58 6.14
C HIS A 182 -7.96 -3.55 5.08
N PHE A 183 -8.28 -3.07 3.88
CA PHE A 183 -8.75 -3.94 2.80
C PHE A 183 -7.68 -4.97 2.36
N ILE A 184 -6.42 -4.55 2.24
CA ILE A 184 -5.31 -5.47 1.94
C ILE A 184 -5.16 -6.51 3.05
N ASP A 185 -5.21 -6.08 4.31
CA ASP A 185 -5.04 -6.94 5.46
C ASP A 185 -6.18 -7.94 5.63
N ASP A 186 -7.43 -7.51 5.45
CA ASP A 186 -8.60 -8.39 5.50
C ASP A 186 -8.53 -9.48 4.42
N LEU A 187 -8.14 -9.11 3.19
CA LEU A 187 -7.91 -10.07 2.13
C LEU A 187 -6.76 -11.03 2.47
N CYS A 188 -5.68 -10.52 3.04
CA CYS A 188 -4.54 -11.34 3.44
C CYS A 188 -4.93 -12.34 4.54
N ASP A 189 -5.70 -11.90 5.53
CA ASP A 189 -6.16 -12.71 6.66
C ASP A 189 -7.08 -13.83 6.20
N TYR A 190 -7.94 -13.56 5.22
CA TYR A 190 -8.75 -14.59 4.57
C TYR A 190 -7.90 -15.74 4.01
N HIS A 191 -6.80 -15.44 3.30
CA HIS A 191 -5.92 -16.49 2.77
C HIS A 191 -5.09 -17.17 3.86
N ILE A 192 -4.63 -16.43 4.85
CA ILE A 192 -3.85 -17.00 5.96
C ILE A 192 -4.66 -18.06 6.71
N ASN A 193 -5.96 -17.84 6.89
CA ASN A 193 -6.85 -18.81 7.53
C ASN A 193 -7.11 -20.08 6.69
N GLU A 194 -6.70 -20.09 5.42
CA GLU A 194 -6.85 -21.21 4.49
C GLU A 194 -5.51 -21.92 4.16
N LEU A 195 -4.38 -21.45 4.70
CA LEU A 195 -3.04 -22.07 4.58
C LEU A 195 -2.96 -23.41 5.33
#